data_AF-A0A6M2CJU9-F1
#
_entry.id   AF-A0A6M2CJU9-F1
#
_cell.length_a   1.000
_cell.length_b   1.000
_cell.length_c   1.000
_cell.angle_alpha   90.00
_cell.angle_beta   90.00
_cell.angle_gamma   90.00
#
_symmetry.space_group_name_H-M   'P 1'
#
loop_
_entity.id
_entity.type
_entity.pdbx_description
1 polymer ?
#
loop_
_entity_poly.entity_id
_entity_poly.type
_entity_poly.pdbx_seq_one_letter_code
_entity_poly.pdbx_strand_id
1 'polypeptide(L)'
;MTYGILVWGTTTQTNYQKLLVLQKRVSRAFEQYHGIIRDLKTKPLFEKYALLTITKLYHFKLLQWIKQNKPQCLQNPLDNTHYTMRQQRRKIPAIRTSYGKQHIQYQIPTMLNCLHGLIDFNSVPSNTIIKSILMKHDIEYA
;
A
#
# COMPACT_ATOMS: atom_id res chain seq x y z
N MET A 1 6.24 -15.61 6.26
CA MET A 1 6.08 -15.44 4.80
C MET A 1 5.60 -14.02 4.45
N THR A 2 6.48 -13.03 4.55
CA THR A 2 6.17 -11.60 4.25
C THR A 2 7.26 -10.94 3.40
N TYR A 3 8.50 -11.40 3.53
CA TYR A 3 9.66 -10.90 2.78
C TYR A 3 9.47 -10.96 1.25
N GLY A 4 8.98 -12.09 0.72
CA GLY A 4 8.79 -12.27 -0.72
C GLY A 4 7.87 -11.21 -1.34
N ILE A 5 6.76 -10.87 -0.66
CA ILE A 5 5.84 -9.83 -1.12
C ILE A 5 6.48 -8.44 -1.05
N LEU A 6 7.32 -8.16 -0.06
CA LEU A 6 7.96 -6.85 0.10
C LEU A 6 9.09 -6.62 -0.91
N VAL A 7 9.84 -7.66 -1.25
CA VAL A 7 10.98 -7.56 -2.17
C VAL A 7 10.54 -7.70 -3.62
N TRP A 8 9.63 -8.65 -3.90
CA TRP A 8 9.23 -8.99 -5.27
C TRP A 8 7.83 -8.50 -5.63
N GLY A 9 7.07 -7.99 -4.67
CA GLY A 9 5.72 -7.50 -4.93
C GLY A 9 5.68 -6.21 -5.73
N THR A 10 6.80 -5.49 -5.85
CA THR A 10 6.97 -4.22 -6.57
C THR A 10 7.20 -4.44 -8.06
N THR A 11 6.26 -5.12 -8.70
CA THR A 11 6.35 -5.47 -10.12
C THR A 11 5.99 -4.30 -11.05
N THR A 12 6.18 -4.48 -12.36
CA THR A 12 5.72 -3.52 -13.37
C THR A 12 4.20 -3.38 -13.37
N GLN A 13 3.71 -2.22 -13.81
CA GLN A 13 2.27 -1.95 -13.92
C GLN A 13 1.53 -3.00 -14.76
N THR A 14 2.18 -3.50 -15.81
CA THR A 14 1.65 -4.56 -16.68
C THR A 14 1.40 -5.87 -15.93
N ASN A 15 2.28 -6.24 -14.99
CA ASN A 15 2.11 -7.43 -14.17
C ASN A 15 1.01 -7.24 -13.12
N TYR A 16 0.91 -6.06 -12.51
CA TYR A 16 -0.21 -5.73 -11.63
C TYR A 16 -1.56 -5.80 -12.34
N GLN A 17 -1.65 -5.34 -13.60
CA GLN A 17 -2.87 -5.46 -14.39
C GLN A 17 -3.25 -6.93 -14.62
N LYS A 18 -2.29 -7.80 -14.94
CA LYS A 18 -2.53 -9.25 -15.09
C LYS A 18 -3.04 -9.87 -13.78
N LEU A 19 -2.39 -9.56 -12.66
CA LEU A 19 -2.82 -10.04 -11.33
C LEU A 19 -4.21 -9.52 -10.96
N LEU A 20 -4.53 -8.27 -11.29
CA LEU A 20 -5.84 -7.68 -11.05
C LEU A 20 -6.94 -8.40 -11.87
N VAL A 21 -6.64 -8.76 -13.12
CA VAL A 21 -7.56 -9.55 -13.96
C VAL A 21 -7.80 -10.93 -13.34
N LEU A 22 -6.75 -11.60 -12.85
CA LEU A 22 -6.89 -12.88 -12.15
C LEU A 22 -7.74 -12.74 -10.88
N GLN A 23 -7.47 -11.73 -10.06
CA GLN A 23 -8.24 -11.46 -8.84
C GLN A 23 -9.72 -11.24 -9.16
N LYS A 24 -10.03 -10.45 -10.20
CA LYS A 24 -11.39 -10.23 -10.68
C LYS A 24 -12.07 -11.53 -11.15
N ARG A 25 -11.33 -12.43 -11.81
CA ARG A 25 -11.88 -13.75 -12.23
C ARG A 25 -12.27 -14.59 -11.02
N VAL A 26 -11.41 -14.67 -10.01
CA VAL A 26 -11.69 -15.39 -8.76
C VAL A 26 -12.91 -14.83 -8.05
N SER A 27 -13.02 -13.49 -7.92
CA SER A 27 -14.20 -12.86 -7.31
C SER A 27 -15.51 -13.21 -8.03
N ARG A 28 -15.48 -13.37 -9.36
CA ARG A 28 -16.66 -13.76 -10.14
C ARG A 28 -17.02 -15.23 -9.97
N ALA A 29 -16.00 -16.09 -9.85
CA ALA A 29 -16.21 -17.52 -9.60
C ALA A 29 -16.91 -17.75 -8.26
N PHE A 30 -16.60 -16.95 -7.23
CA PHE A 30 -17.28 -17.03 -5.93
C PHE A 30 -18.78 -16.70 -6.00
N GLU A 31 -19.17 -15.75 -6.84
CA GLU A 31 -20.59 -15.39 -7.05
C GLU A 31 -21.30 -16.34 -8.03
N GLN A 32 -20.60 -17.35 -8.59
CA GLN A 32 -21.14 -18.23 -9.63
C GLN A 32 -21.84 -17.46 -10.76
N TYR A 33 -21.24 -16.36 -11.21
CA TYR A 33 -21.86 -15.52 -12.22
C TYR A 33 -21.68 -16.13 -13.61
N HIS A 34 -22.78 -16.50 -14.26
CA HIS A 34 -22.81 -17.14 -15.58
C HIS A 34 -23.15 -16.17 -16.74
N GLY A 35 -23.27 -14.86 -16.47
CA GLY A 35 -23.64 -13.85 -17.48
C GLY A 35 -22.46 -13.25 -18.24
N ILE A 36 -22.74 -12.19 -19.03
CA ILE A 36 -21.74 -11.50 -19.85
C ILE A 36 -20.70 -10.82 -18.95
N ILE A 37 -19.43 -11.15 -19.18
CA ILE A 37 -18.28 -10.70 -18.38
C ILE A 37 -18.18 -9.16 -18.30
N ARG A 38 -18.67 -8.44 -19.31
CA ARG A 38 -18.57 -6.98 -19.40
C ARG A 38 -19.54 -6.24 -18.48
N ASP A 39 -20.66 -6.87 -18.13
CA ASP A 39 -21.75 -6.20 -17.41
C ASP A 39 -21.53 -6.24 -15.89
N LEU A 40 -20.80 -7.24 -15.41
CA LEU A 40 -20.50 -7.38 -14.00
C LEU A 40 -19.37 -6.45 -13.56
N LYS A 41 -19.75 -5.35 -12.91
CA LYS A 41 -18.82 -4.45 -12.22
C LYS A 41 -18.18 -5.19 -11.05
N THR A 42 -16.85 -5.32 -11.04
CA THR A 42 -16.13 -6.04 -9.97
C THR A 42 -15.92 -5.22 -8.71
N LYS A 43 -15.99 -3.89 -8.78
CA LYS A 43 -15.83 -2.99 -7.63
C LYS A 43 -16.80 -3.32 -6.47
N PRO A 44 -18.13 -3.45 -6.69
CA PRO A 44 -19.05 -3.82 -5.62
C PRO A 44 -18.76 -5.22 -5.03
N LEU A 45 -18.22 -6.16 -5.81
CA LEU A 45 -17.83 -7.48 -5.28
C LEU A 45 -16.65 -7.36 -4.30
N PHE A 46 -15.67 -6.52 -4.60
CA PHE A 46 -14.55 -6.27 -3.68
C PHE A 46 -15.03 -5.67 -2.37
N GLU A 47 -15.98 -4.74 -2.42
CA GLU A 47 -16.59 -4.13 -1.23
C GLU A 47 -17.41 -5.15 -0.43
N LYS A 48 -18.27 -5.94 -1.11
CA LYS A 48 -19.08 -7.01 -0.50
C LYS A 48 -18.25 -8.02 0.29
N TYR A 49 -17.12 -8.45 -0.27
CA TYR A 49 -16.23 -9.42 0.38
C TYR A 49 -15.14 -8.77 1.25
N ALA A 50 -15.17 -7.45 1.44
CA ALA A 50 -14.11 -6.69 2.11
C ALA A 50 -12.70 -7.05 1.61
N LEU A 51 -12.54 -7.26 0.30
CA LEU A 51 -11.29 -7.65 -0.34
C LEU A 51 -10.49 -6.42 -0.75
N LEU A 52 -9.19 -6.44 -0.44
CA LEU A 52 -8.25 -5.44 -0.95
C LEU A 52 -7.82 -5.81 -2.36
N THR A 53 -7.73 -4.82 -3.24
CA THR A 53 -7.09 -4.96 -4.54
C THR A 53 -5.63 -5.36 -4.38
N ILE A 54 -5.07 -6.11 -5.34
CA ILE A 54 -3.67 -6.55 -5.32
C ILE A 54 -2.66 -5.40 -5.08
N THR A 55 -2.93 -4.21 -5.63
CA THR A 55 -2.13 -3.00 -5.42
C THR A 55 -2.17 -2.56 -3.95
N LYS A 56 -3.37 -2.50 -3.37
CA LYS A 56 -3.61 -2.15 -1.96
C LYS A 56 -3.10 -3.23 -1.00
N LEU A 57 -3.05 -4.49 -1.43
CA LEU A 57 -2.52 -5.61 -0.64
C LEU A 57 -1.02 -5.44 -0.37
N TYR A 58 -0.25 -5.01 -1.38
CA TYR A 58 1.16 -4.71 -1.22
C TYR A 58 1.37 -3.64 -0.14
N HIS A 59 0.65 -2.53 -0.26
CA HIS A 59 0.65 -1.43 0.70
C HIS A 59 0.27 -1.87 2.11
N PHE A 60 -0.76 -2.71 2.24
CA PHE A 60 -1.16 -3.29 3.52
C PHE A 60 -0.02 -4.08 4.17
N LYS A 61 0.69 -4.90 3.39
CA LYS A 61 1.83 -5.69 3.88
C LYS A 61 3.03 -4.81 4.23
N LEU A 62 3.29 -3.77 3.45
CA LEU A 62 4.33 -2.78 3.74
C LEU A 62 4.06 -2.07 5.07
N LEU A 63 2.82 -1.64 5.33
CA LEU A 63 2.44 -1.05 6.62
C LEU A 63 2.52 -2.03 7.77
N GLN A 64 2.12 -3.28 7.57
CA GLN A 64 2.27 -4.33 8.57
C GLN A 64 3.75 -4.53 8.93
N TRP A 65 4.64 -4.47 7.95
CA TRP A 65 6.08 -4.57 8.18
C TRP A 65 6.65 -3.35 8.91
N ILE A 66 6.25 -2.13 8.52
CA ILE A 66 6.63 -0.89 9.22
C ILE A 66 6.18 -0.92 10.68
N LYS A 67 4.95 -1.41 10.94
CA LYS A 67 4.41 -1.58 12.29
C LYS A 67 5.21 -2.55 13.14
N GLN A 68 5.78 -3.61 12.54
CA GLN A 68 6.60 -4.58 13.25
C GLN A 68 8.02 -4.05 13.48
N ASN A 69 8.58 -3.30 12.52
CA ASN A 69 9.95 -2.79 12.55
C ASN A 69 10.01 -1.30 12.95
N LYS A 70 9.03 -0.83 13.74
CA LYS A 70 8.80 0.57 14.14
C LYS A 70 10.08 1.34 14.51
N PRO A 71 10.95 0.88 15.43
CA PRO A 71 12.07 1.71 15.87
C PRO A 71 13.09 1.99 14.77
N GLN A 72 13.31 1.10 13.80
CA GLN A 72 14.27 1.31 12.71
C GLN A 72 13.67 2.12 11.55
N CYS A 73 12.36 1.97 11.31
CA CYS A 73 11.67 2.65 10.20
C CYS A 73 11.19 4.05 10.56
N LEU A 74 10.93 4.30 11.85
CA LEU A 74 10.42 5.56 12.37
C LEU A 74 11.52 6.49 12.89
N GLN A 75 12.81 6.11 12.83
CA GLN A 75 13.92 7.02 13.10
C GLN A 75 13.80 8.23 12.17
N ASN A 76 13.20 9.28 12.71
CA ASN A 76 12.99 10.53 12.03
C ASN A 76 14.31 11.31 12.14
N PRO A 77 14.77 11.94 11.05
CA PRO A 77 15.74 13.04 11.16
C PRO A 77 15.16 14.29 11.86
N LEU A 78 13.86 14.25 12.23
CA LEU A 78 13.10 15.40 12.73
C LEU A 78 13.39 15.75 14.19
N ASP A 79 14.01 14.85 14.96
CA ASP A 79 14.37 15.15 16.36
C ASP A 79 15.47 16.23 16.48
N ASN A 80 16.02 16.71 15.36
CA ASN A 80 17.15 17.64 15.34
C ASN A 80 16.94 18.93 14.52
N THR A 81 15.71 19.29 14.13
CA THR A 81 15.49 20.54 13.37
C THR A 81 14.89 21.65 14.24
N HIS A 82 15.72 22.65 14.54
CA HIS A 82 15.39 23.88 15.29
C HIS A 82 14.28 24.76 14.62
N TYR A 83 13.86 24.45 13.39
CA TYR A 83 12.93 25.26 12.61
C TYR A 83 11.60 24.56 12.37
N THR A 84 10.53 25.09 12.96
CA THR A 84 9.16 24.57 12.90
C THR A 84 8.41 24.88 11.60
N MET A 85 8.94 25.77 10.75
CA MET A 85 8.24 26.22 9.53
C MET A 85 8.40 25.29 8.31
N ARG A 86 9.34 24.35 8.31
CA ARG A 86 9.47 23.38 7.19
C ARG A 86 8.44 22.26 7.37
N GLN A 87 7.69 21.96 6.30
CA GLN A 87 6.79 20.80 6.26
C GLN A 87 7.53 19.55 6.74
N GLN A 88 6.99 18.87 7.75
CA GLN A 88 7.57 17.72 8.44
C GLN A 88 7.47 16.42 7.62
N ARG A 89 7.82 16.49 6.33
CA ARG A 89 7.87 15.31 5.46
C ARG A 89 9.20 14.60 5.64
N ARG A 90 9.15 13.28 5.66
CA ARG A 90 10.34 12.41 5.70
C ARG A 90 11.12 12.58 4.41
N LYS A 91 12.46 12.62 4.54
CA LYS A 91 13.36 12.64 3.37
C LYS A 91 13.25 11.32 2.62
N ILE A 92 12.97 11.41 1.33
CA ILE A 92 12.97 10.27 0.41
C ILE A 92 14.37 10.20 -0.23
N PRO A 93 15.00 9.02 -0.33
CA PRO A 93 16.31 8.91 -0.99
C PRO A 93 16.22 9.36 -2.45
N ALA A 94 17.28 10.04 -2.92
CA ALA A 94 17.39 10.43 -4.32
C ALA A 94 17.71 9.21 -5.17
N ILE A 95 16.82 8.87 -6.10
CA ILE A 95 16.93 7.66 -6.92
C ILE A 95 16.85 8.03 -8.39
N ARG A 96 17.78 7.48 -9.19
CA ARG A 96 17.86 7.71 -10.63
C ARG A 96 17.11 6.67 -11.47
N THR A 97 16.88 5.47 -10.94
CA THR A 97 16.30 4.35 -11.69
C THR A 97 14.88 4.00 -11.21
N SER A 98 14.05 3.49 -12.12
CA SER A 98 12.72 2.96 -11.77
C SER A 98 12.82 1.79 -10.79
N TYR A 99 13.84 0.95 -10.94
CA TYR A 99 14.14 -0.14 -10.01
C TYR A 99 14.44 0.38 -8.59
N GLY A 100 15.19 1.46 -8.44
CA GLY A 100 15.42 2.03 -7.11
C GLY A 100 14.12 2.50 -6.45
N LYS A 101 13.13 3.01 -7.22
CA LYS A 101 11.82 3.38 -6.66
C LYS A 101 11.05 2.17 -6.10
N GLN A 102 11.41 0.96 -6.51
CA GLN A 102 10.84 -0.28 -6.01
C GLN A 102 11.46 -0.73 -4.67
N HIS A 103 12.59 -0.15 -4.26
CA HIS A 103 13.21 -0.50 -2.98
C HIS A 103 12.37 -0.03 -1.79
N ILE A 104 12.35 -0.87 -0.76
CA ILE A 104 11.70 -0.60 0.52
C ILE A 104 12.17 0.74 1.13
N GLN A 105 13.46 1.08 0.99
CA GLN A 105 14.04 2.35 1.47
C GLN A 105 13.43 3.59 0.81
N TYR A 106 12.96 3.47 -0.43
CA TYR A 106 12.23 4.54 -1.11
C TYR A 106 10.76 4.52 -0.71
N GLN A 107 10.15 3.33 -0.71
CA GLN A 107 8.71 3.20 -0.54
C GLN A 107 8.21 3.50 0.87
N ILE A 108 8.99 3.17 1.91
CA ILE A 108 8.63 3.48 3.30
C ILE A 108 8.44 4.99 3.51
N PRO A 109 9.44 5.86 3.26
CA PRO A 109 9.27 7.28 3.50
C PRO A 109 8.20 7.89 2.59
N THR A 110 8.05 7.42 1.35
CA THR A 110 6.95 7.87 0.47
C THR A 110 5.59 7.51 1.05
N MET A 111 5.41 6.26 1.50
CA MET A 111 4.14 5.80 2.06
C MET A 111 3.79 6.51 3.37
N LEU A 112 4.78 6.75 4.22
CA LEU A 112 4.59 7.49 5.47
C LEU A 112 4.25 8.97 5.21
N ASN A 113 4.82 9.58 4.17
CA ASN A 113 4.45 10.93 3.75
C ASN A 113 3.03 11.01 3.20
N CYS A 114 2.57 10.00 2.45
CA CYS A 114 1.20 9.93 1.95
C CYS A 114 0.17 9.73 3.07
N LEU A 115 0.54 9.01 4.12
CA LEU A 115 -0.34 8.72 5.27
C LEU A 115 -0.18 9.73 6.42
N HIS A 116 0.64 10.76 6.22
CA HIS A 116 0.87 11.79 7.22
C HIS A 116 -0.45 12.47 7.58
N GLY A 117 -0.87 12.33 8.84
CA GLY A 117 -2.14 12.86 9.36
C GLY A 117 -3.35 11.89 9.24
N LEU A 118 -3.24 10.80 8.48
CA LEU A 118 -4.29 9.76 8.39
C LEU A 118 -4.09 8.64 9.42
N ILE A 119 -2.84 8.31 9.72
CA ILE A 119 -2.49 7.27 10.69
C ILE A 119 -1.50 7.87 11.68
N ASP A 120 -1.85 7.84 12.96
CA ASP A 120 -0.87 8.05 14.01
C ASP A 120 -0.11 6.74 14.27
N PHE A 121 1.13 6.69 13.78
CA PHE A 121 2.02 5.55 13.97
C PHE A 121 2.63 5.48 15.39
N ASN A 122 2.43 6.52 16.22
CA ASN A 122 2.83 6.51 17.63
C ASN A 122 1.90 5.60 18.44
N SER A 123 0.58 5.73 18.21
CA SER A 123 -0.36 4.66 18.57
C SER A 123 -0.04 3.38 17.77
N VAL A 124 -0.36 2.19 18.27
CA VAL A 124 -0.21 0.94 17.49
C VAL A 124 -1.48 0.79 16.65
N PRO A 125 -1.51 1.19 15.36
CA PRO A 125 -2.73 1.08 14.57
C PRO A 125 -3.11 -0.40 14.43
N SER A 126 -4.39 -0.72 14.65
CA SER A 126 -4.91 -2.06 14.45
C SER A 126 -4.94 -2.39 12.95
N ASN A 127 -4.79 -3.67 12.61
CA ASN A 127 -4.79 -4.10 11.21
C ASN A 127 -6.14 -3.82 10.53
N THR A 128 -7.23 -3.76 11.29
CA THR A 128 -8.57 -3.42 10.80
C THR A 128 -8.66 -1.95 10.39
N ILE A 129 -8.08 -1.04 11.17
CA ILE A 129 -7.99 0.39 10.84
C ILE A 129 -7.15 0.61 9.59
N ILE A 130 -5.98 -0.04 9.49
CA ILE A 130 -5.13 0.06 8.29
C ILE A 130 -5.89 -0.42 7.05
N LYS A 131 -6.59 -1.54 7.16
CA LYS A 131 -7.39 -2.09 6.06
C LYS A 131 -8.50 -1.14 5.63
N SER A 132 -9.26 -0.56 6.58
CA SER A 132 -10.38 0.34 6.24
C SER A 132 -9.91 1.63 5.57
N ILE A 133 -8.78 2.19 6.01
CA ILE A 133 -8.15 3.37 5.39
C ILE A 133 -7.76 3.07 3.94
N LEU A 134 -7.09 1.94 3.70
CA LEU A 134 -6.71 1.52 2.35
C LEU A 134 -7.92 1.24 1.46
N MET A 135 -9.04 0.76 2.01
CA MET A 135 -10.26 0.56 1.22
C MET A 135 -10.87 1.90 0.77
N LYS A 136 -10.88 2.93 1.64
CA LYS A 136 -11.46 4.25 1.35
C LYS A 136 -10.60 5.13 0.44
N HIS A 137 -9.27 5.01 0.52
CA HIS A 137 -8.35 5.82 -0.28
C HIS A 137 -7.78 5.01 -1.44
N ASP A 138 -7.87 5.57 -2.65
CA ASP A 138 -7.10 5.09 -3.80
C ASP A 138 -5.71 5.75 -3.73
N ILE A 139 -4.74 4.99 -3.23
CA ILE A 139 -3.34 5.43 -3.23
C ILE A 139 -2.80 5.16 -4.64
N GLU A 140 -2.84 6.18 -5.49
CA GLU A 140 -2.16 6.16 -6.78
C GLU A 140 -0.71 6.61 -6.57
N TYR A 141 0.25 5.71 -6.80
CA TYR A 141 1.66 6.09 -6.92
C TYR A 141 1.96 6.38 -8.39
N ALA A 142 2.54 7.56 -8.66
CA ALA A 142 3.07 7.97 -9.96
C ALA A 142 4.46 7.40 -10.25
#